data_AF-A0A936QDF8-F1
#
_entry.id   AF-A0A936QDF8-F1
#
_cell.length_a   1.000
_cell.length_b   1.000
_cell.length_c   1.000
_cell.angle_alpha   90.00
_cell.angle_beta   90.00
_cell.angle_gamma   90.00
#
_symmetry.space_group_name_H-M   'P 1'
#
loop_
_entity.id
_entity.type
_entity.pdbx_description
1 polymer ?
#
loop_
_entity_poly.entity_id
_entity_poly.type
_entity_poly.pdbx_seq_one_letter_code
_entity_poly.pdbx_strand_id
1 'polypeptide(L)' 'MALLDDGESALGDVCKRCERICEPGELERCPVCGTVFCLYCVYRVGSRNYCSRPCGDSFFFGDADDDDDLPEE' A
#
# COMPACT_ATOMS: atom_id res chain seq x y z
N MET A 1 -34.47 -10.86 20.96
CA MET A 1 -33.11 -11.38 21.19
C MET A 1 -32.59 -11.91 19.86
N ALA A 2 -31.64 -11.21 19.25
CA ALA A 2 -30.74 -11.69 18.20
C ALA A 2 -29.76 -10.53 17.87
N LEU A 3 -28.82 -10.28 18.77
CA LEU A 3 -27.58 -9.56 18.46
C LEU A 3 -26.53 -10.65 18.32
N LEU A 4 -26.41 -11.22 17.12
CA LEU A 4 -25.29 -12.10 16.73
C LEU A 4 -24.53 -11.27 15.70
N ASP A 5 -23.50 -10.58 16.15
CA ASP A 5 -22.12 -11.04 15.97
C ASP A 5 -21.74 -11.01 14.49
N ASP A 6 -21.33 -9.82 14.05
CA ASP A 6 -20.26 -9.68 13.08
C ASP A 6 -19.54 -8.36 13.42
N GLY A 7 -19.08 -8.29 14.68
CA GLY A 7 -17.93 -7.44 14.99
C GLY A 7 -16.72 -8.17 14.46
N GLU A 8 -16.63 -8.34 13.13
CA GLU A 8 -15.46 -8.89 12.46
C GLU A 8 -14.31 -7.96 12.78
N SER A 9 -13.65 -8.39 13.86
CA SER A 9 -12.48 -7.86 14.50
C SER A 9 -11.79 -6.77 13.68
N ALA A 10 -12.05 -5.53 14.07
CA ALA A 10 -11.04 -4.48 14.07
C ALA A 10 -9.87 -4.89 15.00
N LEU A 11 -9.28 -6.07 14.75
CA LEU A 11 -7.92 -6.40 15.14
C LEU A 11 -7.09 -5.38 14.39
N GLY A 12 -6.82 -4.24 15.04
CA GLY A 12 -6.11 -3.13 14.43
C GLY A 12 -4.96 -3.67 13.59
N ASP A 13 -5.01 -3.39 12.29
CA ASP A 13 -4.06 -3.97 11.36
C ASP A 13 -2.64 -3.58 11.81
N VAL A 14 -1.72 -4.54 11.73
CA VAL A 14 -0.35 -4.32 12.19
C VAL A 14 0.49 -3.85 11.03
N CYS A 15 1.16 -2.70 11.18
CA CYS A 15 2.13 -2.24 10.20
C CYS A 15 3.25 -3.27 10.05
N LYS A 16 3.46 -3.84 8.86
CA LYS A 16 4.51 -4.84 8.63
C LYS A 16 5.94 -4.29 8.72
N ARG A 17 6.10 -2.96 8.82
CA ARG A 17 7.39 -2.28 8.84
C ARG A 17 7.88 -1.89 10.23
N CYS A 18 6.98 -1.47 11.11
CA CYS A 18 7.31 -1.11 12.49
C CYS A 18 6.63 -2.00 13.53
N GLU A 19 5.81 -2.95 13.09
CA GLU A 19 5.10 -3.94 13.91
C GLU A 19 4.17 -3.33 14.97
N ARG A 20 3.82 -2.05 14.80
CA ARG A 20 2.87 -1.36 15.65
C ARG A 20 1.45 -1.65 15.17
N ILE A 21 0.58 -1.88 16.14
CA ILE A 21 -0.87 -1.84 15.96
C ILE A 21 -1.22 -0.39 15.66
N CYS A 22 -1.90 -0.15 14.55
CA CYS A 22 -2.40 1.17 14.17
C CYS A 22 -3.91 1.09 13.98
N GLU A 23 -4.57 2.25 14.00
CA GLU A 23 -5.98 2.29 13.63
C GLU A 23 -6.13 1.94 12.14
N PRO A 24 -7.22 1.28 11.72
CA PRO A 24 -7.43 0.90 10.32
C PRO A 24 -7.40 2.11 9.37
N GLY A 25 -7.74 3.31 9.85
CA GLY A 25 -7.64 4.56 9.07
C GLY A 25 -6.22 5.10 8.91
N GLU A 26 -5.26 4.61 9.68
CA GLU A 26 -3.85 5.01 9.63
C GLU A 26 -2.96 4.02 8.85
N LEU A 27 -3.57 2.99 8.25
CA LEU A 27 -2.88 1.95 7.52
C LEU A 27 -3.26 2.01 6.05
N GLU A 28 -2.24 1.93 5.22
CA GLU A 28 -2.37 1.89 3.78
C GLU A 28 -1.73 0.62 3.22
N ARG A 29 -2.22 0.21 2.06
CA ARG A 29 -1.70 -0.95 1.34
C ARG A 29 -0.82 -0.48 0.19
N CYS A 30 0.38 -1.04 0.11
CA CYS A 30 1.32 -0.65 -0.94
C CYS A 30 0.79 -1.10 -2.31
N PRO A 31 0.71 -0.20 -3.31
CA PRO A 31 0.20 -0.54 -4.64
C PRO A 31 1.13 -1.48 -5.42
N VAL A 32 2.39 -1.63 -4.99
CA VAL A 32 3.39 -2.45 -5.70
C VAL A 32 3.44 -3.88 -5.13
N CYS A 33 3.57 -4.03 -3.81
CA CYS A 33 3.74 -5.33 -3.17
C CYS A 33 2.56 -5.78 -2.31
N GLY A 34 1.50 -4.97 -2.19
CA GLY A 34 0.32 -5.29 -1.39
C GLY A 34 0.56 -5.32 0.12
N THR A 35 1.74 -4.93 0.60
CA THR A 35 2.08 -4.91 2.04
C THR A 35 1.36 -3.77 2.75
N VAL A 36 0.83 -4.04 3.95
CA VAL A 36 0.19 -3.04 4.81
C VAL A 36 1.23 -2.30 5.65
N PHE A 37 1.18 -0.98 5.63
CA PHE A 37 2.10 -0.10 6.36
C PHE A 37 1.35 1.12 6.91
N CYS A 38 1.83 1.70 8.01
CA CYS A 38 1.19 2.87 8.61
C CYS A 38 1.64 4.18 7.97
N LEU A 39 0.83 5.23 8.11
CA LEU A 39 1.12 6.59 7.65
C LEU A 39 2.41 7.19 8.24
N TYR A 40 2.94 6.64 9.33
CA TYR A 40 4.24 7.01 9.90
C TYR A 40 5.42 6.32 9.20
N CYS A 41 5.19 5.13 8.67
CA CYS A 41 6.18 4.34 7.93
C CYS A 41 6.11 4.56 6.42
N VAL A 42 5.19 5.41 5.96
CA VAL A 42 5.00 5.70 4.54
C VAL A 42 6.28 6.27 3.92
N TYR A 43 6.60 5.75 2.75
CA TYR A 43 7.53 6.39 1.84
C TYR A 43 6.73 7.10 0.76
N ARG A 44 6.84 8.44 0.71
CA ARG A 44 6.08 9.28 -0.23
C ARG A 44 6.99 9.68 -1.39
N VAL A 45 6.55 9.38 -2.61
CA VAL A 45 7.22 9.81 -3.85
C VAL A 45 6.16 10.28 -4.83
N GLY A 46 6.34 11.50 -5.36
CA GLY A 46 5.34 12.15 -6.18
C GLY A 46 4.02 12.35 -5.41
N SER A 47 2.93 11.84 -5.97
CA SER A 47 1.58 11.90 -5.39
C SER A 47 1.12 10.60 -4.73
N ARG A 48 2.01 9.60 -4.56
CA ARG A 48 1.65 8.26 -4.08
C ARG A 48 2.46 7.83 -2.84
N ASN A 49 1.86 6.88 -2.11
CA ASN A 49 2.36 6.33 -0.86
C ASN A 49 2.80 4.87 -1.06
N TYR A 50 3.98 4.53 -0.53
CA TYR A 50 4.58 3.21 -0.66
C TYR A 50 5.06 2.69 0.69
N CYS A 51 5.16 1.37 0.83
CA CYS A 51 5.68 0.77 2.06
C CYS A 51 7.18 1.04 2.26
N SER A 52 7.92 1.31 1.17
CA SER A 52 9.38 1.45 1.19
C SER A 52 9.90 2.12 -0.10
N ARG A 53 11.17 2.56 -0.05
CA ARG A 53 11.88 3.13 -1.20
C ARG A 53 11.93 2.25 -2.44
N PRO A 54 12.33 0.96 -2.38
CA PRO A 54 12.37 0.11 -3.57
C PRO A 54 11.02 0.02 -4.27
N CYS A 55 9.89 -0.03 -3.54
CA CYS A 55 8.58 -0.01 -4.18
C CYS A 55 8.26 1.32 -4.86
N GLY A 56 8.69 2.45 -4.27
CA GLY A 56 8.54 3.76 -4.92
C GLY A 56 9.37 3.88 -6.20
N ASP A 57 10.63 3.45 -6.16
CA ASP A 57 11.52 3.40 -7.34
C ASP A 57 11.00 2.42 -8.41
N SER A 58 10.56 1.21 -8.03
CA SER A 58 9.99 0.24 -8.99
C SER A 58 8.73 0.75 -9.68
N PHE A 59 7.89 1.56 -9.03
CA PHE A 59 6.75 2.17 -9.71
C PHE A 59 7.16 3.29 -10.67
N PHE A 60 8.23 4.02 -10.35
CA PHE A 60 8.69 5.15 -11.17
C PHE A 60 9.57 4.72 -12.34
N PHE A 61 10.29 3.61 -12.22
CA PHE A 61 11.28 3.14 -13.18
C PHE A 61 11.01 1.73 -13.72
N GLY A 62 10.02 1.00 -13.18
CA GLY A 62 9.70 -0.37 -13.58
C GLY A 62 8.67 -0.51 -14.71
N ASP A 63 8.18 0.62 -15.24
CA ASP A 63 7.30 0.68 -16.42
C ASP A 63 8.03 1.24 -17.65
N ALA A 64 9.36 1.25 -17.64
CA ALA A 64 10.18 1.74 -18.76
C ALA A 64 10.42 0.67 -19.85
N ASP A 65 9.71 -0.46 -19.79
CA ASP A 65 9.86 -1.61 -20.70
C ASP A 65 8.48 -2.18 -21.05
N ASP A 66 7.57 -1.35 -21.57
CA ASP A 66 6.39 -1.82 -22.33
C ASP A 66 5.97 -0.79 -23.40
N ASP A 67 6.13 -1.23 -24.65
CA ASP A 67 5.57 -0.74 -25.92
C ASP A 67 5.99 0.63 -26.53
N ASP A 68 7.15 0.56 -27.21
CA ASP A 68 7.34 1.19 -28.52
C ASP A 68 6.41 0.49 -29.55
N ASP A 69 5.13 0.86 -29.61
CA ASP A 69 4.26 0.60 -30.76
C ASP A 69 3.46 1.87 -31.08
N LEU A 70 4.14 2.82 -31.73
CA LEU A 70 3.49 3.89 -32.46
C LEU A 70 3.16 3.33 -33.86
N PRO A 71 1.89 3.02 -34.18
CA PRO A 71 1.52 2.83 -35.58
C PRO A 71 1.65 4.19 -36.29
N GLU A 72 2.69 4.34 -37.10
CA GLU A 72 2.78 5.39 -38.10
C GLU A 72 1.71 5.14 -39.18
N GLU A 73 0.67 5.98 -39.23
CA GLU A 73 -0.23 6.12 -40.38
C GLU A 73 -0.33 7.60 -40.81
#